data_AF-A0A7R9H1P7-F1
#
_entry.id   AF-A0A7R9H1P7-F1
#
_cell.length_a   1.000
_cell.length_b   1.000
_cell.length_c   1.000
_cell.angle_alpha   90.00
_cell.angle_beta   90.00
_cell.angle_gamma   90.00
#
_symmetry.space_group_name_H-M   'P 1'
#
loop_
_entity.id
_entity.type
_entity.pdbx_description
1 polymer ?
#
loop_
_entity_poly.entity_id
_entity_poly.type
_entity_poly.pdbx_seq_one_letter_code
_entity_poly.pdbx_strand_id
1 'polypeptide(L)'
;MTWLDDQQIFDANCTPPAIDDFPRDLFSERQRQDGAVVLHVFTSLYLFVALAVVCDKYFVPAVERICQALNMSNDVAGATFMAAATSAPELFVNVIGTFITEGDIGVGTIVGSAVFNILAVAACCGIGAGIVVPLDWWPLTRDCLAYGVTVSLMICIIHDERVEWYEALTLVLLYIVYTAVMYWDKPIQQCTRARLGLTTDRPTKNSENCV
;
A
#
# COMPACT_ATOMS: atom_id res chain seq x y z
N MET A 1 -0.97 36.08 -47.30
CA MET A 1 -1.75 34.83 -47.30
C MET A 1 -0.90 33.77 -46.61
N THR A 2 -0.68 33.93 -45.30
CA THR A 2 0.27 33.13 -44.49
C THR A 2 -0.06 33.30 -43.00
N TRP A 3 -1.32 33.10 -42.60
CA TRP A 3 -1.76 33.19 -41.20
C TRP A 3 -2.79 32.10 -40.82
N LEU A 4 -2.94 31.05 -41.63
CA LEU A 4 -3.89 29.95 -41.38
C LEU A 4 -3.23 28.57 -41.24
N ASP A 5 -1.89 28.48 -41.25
CA ASP A 5 -1.17 27.19 -41.10
C ASP A 5 -0.55 26.99 -39.69
N ASP A 6 -0.23 28.04 -38.93
CA ASP A 6 0.40 27.89 -37.61
C ASP A 6 -0.56 27.37 -36.51
N GLN A 7 -1.87 27.48 -36.72
CA GLN A 7 -2.85 27.03 -35.73
C GLN A 7 -3.15 25.53 -35.82
N GLN A 8 -2.81 24.86 -36.93
CA GLN A 8 -2.92 23.39 -37.05
C GLN A 8 -1.66 22.63 -36.62
N ILE A 9 -0.51 23.31 -36.43
CA ILE A 9 0.72 22.65 -35.97
C ILE A 9 0.76 22.50 -34.44
N PHE A 10 0.00 23.31 -33.69
CA PHE A 10 -0.07 23.23 -32.23
C PHE A 10 -1.12 22.23 -31.69
N ASP A 11 -1.97 21.68 -32.56
CA ASP A 11 -2.99 20.67 -32.22
C ASP A 11 -2.50 19.23 -32.47
N ALA A 12 -1.19 19.02 -32.65
CA ALA A 12 -0.60 17.70 -32.73
C ALA A 12 0.02 17.33 -31.38
N ASN A 13 -0.60 16.35 -30.71
CA ASN A 13 -0.01 15.60 -29.59
C ASN A 13 -0.16 16.19 -28.17
N CYS A 14 -1.32 16.77 -27.85
CA CYS A 14 -1.70 16.91 -26.44
C CYS A 14 -2.33 15.59 -25.98
N THR A 15 -1.73 14.94 -24.97
CA THR A 15 -2.44 13.90 -24.21
C THR A 15 -3.67 14.53 -23.58
N PRO A 16 -4.85 13.88 -23.67
CA PRO A 16 -6.05 14.39 -23.02
C PRO A 16 -5.78 14.54 -21.52
N PRO A 17 -6.38 15.55 -20.86
CA PRO A 17 -6.17 15.75 -19.44
C PRO A 17 -6.76 14.57 -18.68
N ALA A 18 -5.97 14.01 -17.76
CA ALA A 18 -6.34 12.86 -16.91
C ALA A 18 -7.65 13.01 -16.12
N ILE A 19 -8.20 14.23 -16.03
CA ILE A 19 -9.50 14.50 -15.41
C ILE A 19 -10.67 13.93 -16.22
N ASP A 20 -10.52 13.80 -17.54
CA ASP A 20 -11.55 13.28 -18.43
C ASP A 20 -11.69 11.75 -18.37
N ASP A 21 -10.68 11.06 -17.79
CA ASP A 21 -10.69 9.62 -17.58
C ASP A 21 -11.48 9.19 -16.32
N PHE A 22 -11.86 10.16 -15.48
CA PHE A 22 -12.69 9.93 -14.29
C PHE A 22 -14.18 10.24 -14.58
N PRO A 23 -15.13 9.57 -13.89
CA PRO A 23 -16.54 9.87 -14.04
C PRO A 23 -16.83 11.34 -13.72
N ARG A 24 -17.73 11.95 -14.51
CA ARG A 24 -18.09 13.37 -14.36
C ARG A 24 -18.54 13.69 -12.94
N ASP A 25 -17.93 14.73 -12.38
CA ASP A 25 -18.24 15.22 -11.04
C ASP A 25 -19.70 15.67 -10.92
N LEU A 26 -20.24 15.65 -9.70
CA LEU A 26 -21.61 16.07 -9.41
C LEU A 26 -21.85 17.57 -9.68
N PHE A 27 -20.78 18.37 -9.71
CA PHE A 27 -20.84 19.82 -9.85
C PHE A 27 -20.12 20.28 -11.12
N SER A 28 -20.76 21.18 -11.86
CA SER A 28 -20.15 21.82 -13.03
C SER A 28 -19.09 22.86 -12.64
N GLU A 29 -18.16 23.18 -13.56
CA GLU A 29 -17.10 24.17 -13.31
C GLU A 29 -17.62 25.54 -12.85
N ARG A 30 -18.76 25.99 -13.38
CA ARG A 30 -19.43 27.24 -12.95
C ARG A 30 -19.89 27.17 -11.51
N GLN A 31 -20.47 26.03 -11.08
CA GLN A 31 -20.90 25.84 -9.69
C GLN A 31 -19.71 25.80 -8.73
N ARG A 32 -18.56 25.25 -9.14
CA ARG A 32 -17.31 25.32 -8.36
C ARG A 32 -16.83 26.76 -8.20
N GLN A 33 -16.83 27.55 -9.27
CA GLN A 33 -16.43 28.96 -9.24
C GLN A 33 -17.36 29.83 -8.38
N ASP A 34 -18.65 29.50 -8.32
CA ASP A 34 -19.66 30.17 -7.49
C ASP A 34 -19.64 29.75 -6.00
N GLY A 35 -18.67 28.91 -5.59
CA GLY A 35 -18.42 28.56 -4.18
C GLY A 35 -18.63 27.09 -3.80
N ALA A 36 -19.07 26.22 -4.70
CA ALA A 36 -19.26 24.78 -4.41
C ALA A 36 -17.94 24.05 -4.07
N VAL A 37 -16.78 24.64 -4.36
CA VAL A 37 -15.46 24.12 -3.93
C VAL A 37 -15.40 23.92 -2.42
N VAL A 38 -16.00 24.84 -1.64
CA VAL A 38 -16.00 24.75 -0.17
C VAL A 38 -16.77 23.51 0.30
N LEU A 39 -17.93 23.23 -0.32
CA LEU A 39 -18.73 22.05 -0.02
C LEU A 39 -17.99 20.75 -0.37
N HIS A 40 -17.28 20.72 -1.50
CA HIS A 40 -16.43 19.59 -1.88
C HIS A 40 -15.34 19.33 -0.84
N VAL A 41 -14.61 20.36 -0.43
CA VAL A 41 -13.54 20.23 0.57
C VAL A 41 -14.09 19.67 1.88
N PHE A 42 -15.22 20.19 2.37
CA PHE A 42 -15.87 19.65 3.58
C PHE A 42 -16.32 18.21 3.42
N THR A 43 -16.88 17.85 2.26
CA THR A 43 -17.31 16.48 1.97
C THR A 43 -16.12 15.52 1.93
N SER A 44 -15.04 15.88 1.24
CA SER A 44 -13.80 15.09 1.19
C SER A 44 -13.17 14.91 2.57
N LEU A 45 -13.11 15.97 3.38
CA LEU A 45 -12.61 15.89 4.76
C LEU A 45 -13.49 15.00 5.63
N TYR A 46 -14.82 15.13 5.51
CA TYR A 46 -15.77 14.28 6.24
C TYR A 46 -15.60 12.81 5.88
N LEU A 47 -15.51 12.48 4.59
CA LEU A 47 -15.30 11.10 4.13
C LEU A 47 -13.94 10.55 4.58
N PHE A 48 -12.89 11.37 4.56
CA PHE A 48 -11.56 10.98 5.05
C PHE A 48 -11.59 10.62 6.54
N VAL A 49 -12.20 11.48 7.37
CA VAL A 49 -12.34 11.22 8.81
C VAL A 49 -13.24 10.01 9.08
N ALA A 50 -14.35 9.88 8.34
CA ALA A 50 -15.25 8.74 8.46
C ALA A 50 -14.52 7.42 8.15
N LEU A 51 -13.74 7.38 7.07
CA LEU A 51 -12.94 6.21 6.71
C LEU A 51 -11.90 5.89 7.80
N ALA A 52 -11.20 6.90 8.31
CA ALA A 52 -10.22 6.71 9.39
C ALA A 52 -10.86 6.11 10.66
N VAL A 53 -12.04 6.59 11.05
CA VAL A 53 -12.80 6.07 12.20
C VAL A 53 -13.28 4.64 11.94
N VAL A 54 -13.75 4.34 10.73
CA VAL A 54 -14.19 2.99 10.36
C VAL A 54 -13.03 2.01 10.40
N CYS A 55 -11.86 2.41 9.89
CA CYS A 55 -10.64 1.62 9.91
C CYS A 55 -10.18 1.30 11.35
N ASP A 56 -10.11 2.31 12.22
CA ASP A 56 -9.68 2.14 13.61
C ASP A 56 -10.69 1.33 14.46
N LYS A 57 -11.98 1.67 14.38
CA LYS A 57 -13.00 1.12 15.31
C LYS A 57 -13.59 -0.21 14.88
N TYR A 58 -13.63 -0.49 13.58
CA TYR A 58 -14.33 -1.67 13.06
C TYR A 58 -13.40 -2.59 12.29
N PHE A 59 -12.60 -2.04 11.37
CA PHE A 59 -11.77 -2.85 10.48
C PHE A 59 -10.66 -3.59 11.23
N VAL A 60 -9.79 -2.87 11.95
CA VAL A 60 -8.66 -3.49 12.67
C VAL A 60 -9.14 -4.53 13.70
N PRO A 61 -10.13 -4.26 14.56
CA PRO A 61 -10.63 -5.25 15.51
C PRO A 61 -11.28 -6.47 14.83
N ALA A 62 -11.97 -6.29 13.71
CA ALA A 62 -12.55 -7.42 12.97
C ALA A 62 -11.46 -8.36 12.43
N VAL A 63 -10.39 -7.78 11.88
CA VAL A 63 -9.22 -8.53 11.39
C VAL A 63 -8.54 -9.28 12.55
N GLU A 64 -8.37 -8.65 13.71
CA GLU A 64 -7.82 -9.31 14.90
C GLU A 64 -8.68 -10.48 15.39
N ARG A 65 -10.01 -10.36 15.38
CA ARG A 65 -10.92 -11.45 15.75
C ARG A 65 -10.81 -12.64 14.81
N ILE A 66 -10.61 -12.38 13.51
CA ILE A 66 -10.38 -13.44 12.52
C ILE A 66 -9.04 -14.14 12.78
N CYS A 67 -7.96 -13.38 13.04
CA CYS A 67 -6.66 -13.96 13.41
C CYS A 67 -6.74 -14.84 14.66
N GLN A 68 -7.50 -14.41 15.67
CA GLN A 68 -7.75 -15.19 16.90
C GLN A 68 -8.54 -16.47 16.61
N ALA A 69 -9.58 -16.40 15.77
CA ALA A 69 -10.36 -17.57 15.37
C ALA A 69 -9.55 -18.60 14.58
N LEU A 70 -8.56 -18.14 13.80
CA LEU A 70 -7.62 -18.98 13.06
C LEU A 70 -6.44 -19.48 13.91
N ASN A 71 -6.40 -19.15 15.20
CA ASN A 71 -5.35 -19.54 16.16
C ASN A 71 -3.93 -19.17 15.69
N MET A 72 -3.79 -18.02 15.03
CA MET A 72 -2.51 -17.50 14.55
C MET A 72 -1.75 -16.80 15.69
N SER A 73 -0.43 -16.97 15.75
CA SER A 73 0.39 -16.18 16.67
C SER A 73 0.39 -14.71 16.25
N ASN A 74 0.48 -13.79 17.23
CA ASN A 74 0.45 -12.34 16.98
C ASN A 74 1.50 -11.88 15.95
N ASP A 75 2.69 -12.49 15.98
CA ASP A 75 3.78 -12.19 15.04
C ASP A 75 3.48 -12.65 13.60
N VAL A 76 2.68 -13.71 13.43
CA VAL A 76 2.24 -14.17 12.11
C VAL A 76 1.04 -13.37 11.65
N ALA A 77 0.06 -13.15 12.53
CA ALA A 77 -1.14 -12.36 12.27
C ALA A 77 -0.81 -10.95 11.80
N GLY A 78 0.11 -10.25 12.48
CA GLY A 78 0.55 -8.90 12.11
C GLY A 78 1.25 -8.86 10.73
N ALA A 79 2.20 -9.77 10.52
CA ALA A 79 3.02 -9.79 9.31
C ALA A 79 2.29 -10.24 8.04
N THR A 80 1.19 -10.98 8.15
CA THR A 80 0.45 -11.49 6.99
C THR A 80 -0.95 -10.92 6.90
N PHE A 81 -1.83 -11.35 7.81
CA PHE A 81 -3.26 -11.11 7.67
C PHE A 81 -3.61 -9.64 7.91
N MET A 82 -3.02 -9.00 8.92
CA MET A 82 -3.22 -7.57 9.17
C MET A 82 -2.64 -6.71 8.04
N ALA A 83 -1.40 -6.98 7.62
CA ALA A 83 -0.76 -6.27 6.52
C ALA A 83 -1.51 -6.43 5.18
N ALA A 84 -2.01 -7.63 4.88
CA ALA A 84 -2.81 -7.90 3.69
C ALA A 84 -4.18 -7.21 3.77
N ALA A 85 -4.83 -7.25 4.93
CA ALA A 85 -6.10 -6.59 5.15
C ALA A 85 -5.99 -5.08 4.94
N THR A 86 -5.00 -4.41 5.56
CA THR A 86 -4.83 -2.95 5.41
C THR A 86 -4.51 -2.53 3.99
N SER A 87 -3.88 -3.39 3.19
CA SER A 87 -3.53 -3.11 1.78
C SER A 87 -4.65 -3.43 0.79
N ALA A 88 -5.67 -4.19 1.21
CA ALA A 88 -6.76 -4.61 0.33
C ALA A 88 -7.59 -3.44 -0.22
N PRO A 89 -7.98 -2.40 0.56
CA PRO A 89 -8.68 -1.23 0.03
C PRO A 89 -7.88 -0.51 -1.07
N GLU A 90 -6.58 -0.36 -0.88
CA GLU A 90 -5.69 0.25 -1.87
C GLU A 90 -5.65 -0.60 -3.15
N LEU A 91 -5.55 -1.92 -3.02
CA LEU A 91 -5.60 -2.83 -4.17
C LEU A 91 -6.93 -2.67 -4.94
N PHE A 92 -8.07 -2.60 -4.24
CA PHE A 92 -9.36 -2.40 -4.90
C PHE A 92 -9.46 -1.07 -5.64
N VAL A 93 -9.01 0.03 -5.02
CA VAL A 93 -8.99 1.35 -5.69
C VAL A 93 -8.10 1.32 -6.92
N ASN A 94 -6.94 0.67 -6.83
CA ASN A 94 -6.01 0.54 -7.96
C ASN A 94 -6.58 -0.34 -9.08
N VAL A 95 -7.24 -1.45 -8.76
CA VAL A 95 -7.92 -2.30 -9.75
C VAL A 95 -9.00 -1.50 -10.49
N ILE A 96 -9.84 -0.77 -9.75
CA ILE A 96 -10.87 0.09 -10.33
C ILE A 96 -10.23 1.19 -11.20
N GLY A 97 -9.16 1.82 -10.72
CA GLY A 97 -8.41 2.84 -11.45
C GLY A 97 -7.84 2.30 -12.76
N THR A 98 -7.20 1.14 -12.75
CA THR A 98 -6.62 0.54 -13.96
C THR A 98 -7.69 0.13 -14.98
N PHE A 99 -8.84 -0.41 -14.54
CA PHE A 99 -9.88 -0.85 -15.46
C PHE A 99 -10.82 0.26 -15.97
N ILE A 100 -10.98 1.36 -15.23
CA ILE A 100 -11.89 2.47 -15.61
C ILE A 100 -11.14 3.59 -16.34
N THR A 101 -9.92 3.90 -15.89
CA THR A 101 -9.17 5.09 -16.34
C THR A 101 -8.28 4.78 -17.56
N GLU A 102 -8.30 3.53 -18.07
CA GLU A 102 -7.60 3.01 -19.27
C GLU A 102 -6.20 3.63 -19.58
N GLY A 103 -5.41 3.93 -18.56
CA GLY A 103 -4.17 4.70 -18.73
C GLY A 103 -3.04 4.32 -17.77
N ASP A 104 -1.81 4.64 -18.17
CA ASP A 104 -0.56 4.37 -17.44
C ASP A 104 -0.46 5.07 -16.06
N ILE A 105 -1.42 5.96 -15.77
CA ILE A 105 -1.60 6.64 -14.48
C ILE A 105 -1.76 5.62 -13.33
N GLY A 106 -2.37 4.47 -13.60
CA GLY A 106 -2.60 3.42 -12.60
C GLY A 106 -1.30 2.90 -11.98
N VAL A 107 -0.29 2.61 -12.80
CA VAL A 107 0.97 2.03 -12.33
C VAL A 107 1.77 3.01 -11.48
N GLY A 108 1.85 4.27 -11.89
CA GLY A 108 2.51 5.33 -11.12
C GLY A 108 1.84 5.56 -9.75
N THR A 109 0.51 5.49 -9.71
CA THR A 109 -0.26 5.63 -8.45
C THR A 109 -0.01 4.45 -7.51
N ILE A 110 0.02 3.22 -8.03
CA ILE A 110 0.31 2.00 -7.25
C ILE A 110 1.69 2.07 -6.61
N VAL A 111 2.73 2.36 -7.41
CA VAL A 111 4.11 2.42 -6.94
C VAL A 111 4.28 3.57 -5.94
N GLY A 112 3.71 4.74 -6.24
CA GLY A 112 3.73 5.90 -5.36
C GLY A 112 3.07 5.63 -4.00
N SER A 113 1.87 5.02 -3.97
CA SER A 113 1.17 4.65 -2.73
C SER A 113 1.97 3.66 -1.90
N ALA A 114 2.55 2.63 -2.54
CA ALA A 114 3.34 1.62 -1.84
C ALA A 114 4.61 2.20 -1.19
N VAL A 115 5.34 3.06 -1.91
CA VAL A 115 6.52 3.74 -1.38
C VAL A 115 6.14 4.71 -0.25
N PHE A 116 5.05 5.46 -0.43
CA PHE A 116 4.52 6.35 0.61
C PHE A 116 4.14 5.58 1.87
N ASN A 117 3.45 4.44 1.75
CA ASN A 117 3.05 3.63 2.89
C ASN A 117 4.28 3.13 3.67
N ILE A 118 5.28 2.55 2.99
CA ILE A 118 6.48 2.02 3.64
C ILE A 118 7.30 3.13 4.32
N LEU A 119 7.43 4.31 3.71
CA LEU A 119 8.25 5.38 4.25
C LEU A 119 7.50 6.23 5.29
N ALA A 120 6.33 6.75 4.92
CA ALA A 120 5.58 7.69 5.75
C ALA A 120 4.95 7.01 6.97
N VAL A 121 4.35 5.82 6.81
CA VAL A 121 3.75 5.11 7.95
C VAL A 121 4.83 4.65 8.91
N ALA A 122 5.94 4.07 8.42
CA ALA A 122 7.05 3.68 9.29
C ALA A 122 7.67 4.87 10.02
N ALA A 123 7.84 6.02 9.34
CA ALA A 123 8.35 7.24 9.97
C ALA A 123 7.39 7.76 11.05
N CYS A 124 6.09 7.85 10.75
CA CYS A 124 5.06 8.27 11.71
C CYS A 124 4.98 7.32 12.92
N CYS A 125 5.03 6.01 12.71
CA CYS A 125 5.06 5.02 13.79
C CYS A 125 6.34 5.13 14.63
N GLY A 126 7.50 5.32 13.99
CA GLY A 126 8.78 5.49 14.69
C GLY A 126 8.81 6.73 15.57
N ILE A 127 8.32 7.87 15.08
CA ILE A 127 8.23 9.12 15.84
C ILE A 127 7.15 9.02 16.92
N GLY A 128 5.99 8.43 16.59
CA GLY A 128 4.83 8.35 17.47
C GLY A 128 4.94 7.29 18.58
N ALA A 129 5.81 6.29 18.42
CA ALA A 129 5.95 5.20 19.40
C ALA A 129 6.44 5.70 20.78
N GLY A 130 7.27 6.74 20.83
CA GLY A 130 7.82 7.28 22.09
C GLY A 130 8.66 6.28 22.92
N ILE A 131 8.90 5.08 22.38
CA ILE A 131 9.66 3.98 22.98
C ILE A 131 10.64 3.42 21.94
N VAL A 132 11.72 2.80 22.41
CA VAL A 132 12.64 2.08 21.53
C VAL A 132 11.96 0.79 21.07
N VAL A 133 11.60 0.74 19.79
CA VAL A 133 11.08 -0.48 19.16
C VAL A 133 12.30 -1.29 18.69
N PRO A 134 12.57 -2.48 19.25
CA PRO A 134 13.64 -3.34 18.76
C PRO A 134 13.23 -3.94 17.40
N LEU A 135 13.90 -3.53 16.32
CA LEU A 135 13.74 -4.15 15.00
C LEU A 135 14.83 -5.20 14.78
N ASP A 136 14.43 -6.43 14.50
CA ASP A 136 15.35 -7.47 14.05
C ASP A 136 15.89 -7.11 12.66
N TRP A 137 17.22 -7.04 12.52
CA TRP A 137 17.88 -6.63 11.28
C TRP A 137 17.65 -7.60 10.11
N TRP A 138 17.46 -8.89 10.41
CA TRP A 138 17.33 -9.94 9.40
C TRP A 138 16.00 -9.88 8.61
N PRO A 139 14.81 -9.87 9.25
CA PRO A 139 13.55 -9.68 8.55
C PRO A 139 13.50 -8.35 7.78
N LEU A 140 13.98 -7.27 8.40
CA LEU A 140 13.98 -5.94 7.78
C LEU A 140 14.78 -5.91 6.48
N THR A 141 16.02 -6.41 6.50
CA THR A 141 16.88 -6.43 5.31
C THR A 141 16.30 -7.33 4.21
N ARG A 142 15.74 -8.49 4.58
CA ARG A 142 15.09 -9.42 3.64
C ARG A 142 13.91 -8.76 2.95
N ASP A 143 13.05 -8.07 3.70
CA ASP A 143 11.83 -7.47 3.16
C ASP A 143 12.16 -6.23 2.31
N CYS A 144 13.14 -5.42 2.71
CA CYS A 144 13.66 -4.32 1.88
C CYS A 144 14.30 -4.83 0.57
N LEU A 145 15.08 -5.93 0.63
CA LEU A 145 15.70 -6.52 -0.56
C LEU A 145 14.64 -7.08 -1.51
N ALA A 146 13.69 -7.85 -1.00
CA ALA A 146 12.58 -8.39 -1.80
C ALA A 146 11.79 -7.27 -2.46
N TYR A 147 11.47 -6.22 -1.71
CA TYR A 147 10.80 -5.04 -2.24
C TYR A 147 11.62 -4.36 -3.34
N GLY A 148 12.92 -4.11 -3.12
CA GLY A 148 13.81 -3.52 -4.11
C GLY A 148 13.92 -4.33 -5.41
N VAL A 149 13.97 -5.66 -5.31
CA VAL A 149 13.96 -6.58 -6.47
C VAL A 149 12.63 -6.48 -7.21
N THR A 150 11.49 -6.49 -6.52
CA THR A 150 10.17 -6.39 -7.16
C THR A 150 9.98 -5.06 -7.88
N VAL A 151 10.39 -3.94 -7.27
CA VAL A 151 10.30 -2.62 -7.89
C VAL A 151 11.23 -2.52 -9.09
N SER A 152 12.45 -3.07 -9.00
CA SER A 152 13.40 -3.06 -10.11
C SER A 152 12.90 -3.89 -11.29
N LEU A 153 12.34 -5.09 -11.03
CA LEU A 153 11.73 -5.92 -12.06
C LEU A 153 10.53 -5.24 -12.71
N MET A 154 9.69 -4.57 -11.91
CA MET A 154 8.57 -3.76 -12.39
C MET A 154 9.05 -2.63 -13.32
N ILE A 155 10.10 -1.89 -12.94
CA ILE A 155 10.69 -0.84 -13.78
C ILE A 155 11.20 -1.41 -15.11
N CYS A 156 11.84 -2.58 -15.09
CA CYS A 156 12.29 -3.25 -16.30
C CYS A 156 11.14 -3.64 -17.23
N ILE A 157 10.02 -4.15 -16.68
CA ILE A 157 8.81 -4.51 -17.44
C ILE A 157 8.12 -3.28 -18.02
N ILE A 158 8.17 -2.14 -17.34
CA ILE A 158 7.52 -0.91 -17.83
C ILE A 158 8.36 -0.21 -18.91
N HIS A 159 9.65 -0.53 -19.02
CA HIS A 159 10.58 0.17 -19.90
C HIS A 159 10.23 0.06 -21.40
N ASP A 160 9.50 -0.97 -21.81
CA ASP A 160 9.05 -1.18 -23.20
C ASP A 160 7.63 -0.63 -23.46
N GLU A 161 7.05 0.07 -22.48
CA GLU A 161 5.70 0.66 -22.52
C GLU A 161 4.58 -0.35 -22.84
N ARG A 162 4.85 -1.67 -22.70
CA ARG A 162 3.88 -2.73 -22.98
C ARG A 162 3.97 -3.86 -21.96
N VAL A 163 2.98 -3.92 -21.08
CA VAL A 163 2.89 -5.01 -20.09
C VAL A 163 2.21 -6.22 -20.72
N GLU A 164 2.96 -7.26 -21.01
CA GLU A 164 2.41 -8.53 -21.49
C GLU A 164 1.87 -9.38 -20.32
N TRP A 165 0.86 -10.22 -20.59
CA TRP A 165 0.19 -11.01 -19.55
C TRP A 165 1.13 -11.96 -18.80
N TYR A 166 2.20 -12.43 -19.44
CA TYR A 166 3.19 -13.32 -18.82
C TYR A 166 4.13 -12.56 -17.87
N GLU A 167 4.34 -11.26 -18.10
CA GLU A 167 5.18 -10.39 -17.26
C GLU A 167 4.43 -10.02 -15.98
N ALA A 168 3.15 -9.67 -16.13
CA ALA A 168 2.22 -9.51 -15.02
C ALA A 168 2.10 -10.81 -14.20
N LEU A 169 1.96 -11.97 -14.87
CA LEU A 169 1.92 -13.27 -14.20
C LEU A 169 3.23 -13.56 -13.45
N THR A 170 4.38 -13.19 -14.01
CA THR A 170 5.69 -13.36 -13.37
C THR A 170 5.79 -12.56 -12.08
N LEU A 171 5.29 -11.32 -12.05
CA LEU A 171 5.23 -10.51 -10.83
C LEU A 171 4.32 -11.12 -9.76
N VAL A 172 3.16 -11.65 -10.16
CA VAL A 172 2.24 -12.36 -9.23
C VAL A 172 2.88 -13.64 -8.69
N LEU A 173 3.52 -14.43 -9.55
CA LEU A 173 4.23 -15.65 -9.14
C LEU A 173 5.38 -15.33 -8.18
N LEU A 174 6.16 -14.27 -8.44
CA LEU A 174 7.21 -13.81 -7.55
C LEU A 174 6.67 -13.45 -6.16
N TYR A 175 5.52 -12.76 -6.10
CA TYR A 175 4.83 -12.47 -4.84
C TYR A 175 4.37 -13.73 -4.10
N ILE A 176 3.78 -14.70 -4.81
CA ILE A 176 3.37 -15.99 -4.22
C ILE A 176 4.58 -16.75 -3.68
N VAL A 177 5.67 -16.83 -4.46
CA VAL A 177 6.91 -17.50 -4.06
C VAL A 177 7.51 -16.82 -2.83
N TYR A 178 7.60 -15.50 -2.82
CA TYR A 178 8.10 -14.74 -1.66
C TYR A 178 7.25 -14.99 -0.41
N THR A 179 5.92 -14.94 -0.53
CA THR A 179 4.99 -15.22 0.57
C THR A 179 5.16 -16.65 1.09
N ALA A 180 5.33 -17.61 0.19
CA ALA A 180 5.55 -19.01 0.55
C ALA A 180 6.91 -19.22 1.23
N VAL A 181 7.99 -18.62 0.72
CA VAL A 181 9.32 -18.60 1.36
C VAL A 181 9.23 -18.01 2.75
N MET A 182 8.53 -16.88 2.94
CA MET A 182 8.33 -16.27 4.26
C MET A 182 7.56 -17.21 5.20
N TYR A 183 6.55 -17.93 4.69
CA TYR A 183 5.77 -18.89 5.47
C TYR A 183 6.64 -20.05 5.98
N TRP A 184 7.56 -20.55 5.14
CA TRP A 184 8.51 -21.62 5.52
C TRP A 184 9.73 -21.12 6.30
N ASP A 185 10.08 -19.83 6.25
CA ASP A 185 11.21 -19.26 7.01
C ASP A 185 10.90 -19.14 8.51
N LYS A 186 9.64 -18.82 8.88
CA LYS A 186 9.22 -18.72 10.29
C LYS A 186 9.42 -20.01 11.12
N PRO A 187 9.08 -21.22 10.66
CA PRO A 187 9.40 -22.45 11.38
C PRO A 187 10.90 -22.74 11.41
N ILE A 188 11.67 -22.31 10.41
CA ILE A 188 13.13 -22.46 10.39
C ILE A 188 13.79 -21.54 11.41
N GLN A 189 13.35 -20.28 11.57
CA GLN A 189 13.85 -19.38 12.61
C GLN A 189 13.53 -19.88 14.02
N GLN A 190 12.33 -20.42 14.24
CA GLN A 190 11.95 -21.04 15.51
C GLN A 190 12.79 -22.30 15.81
N CYS A 191 13.02 -23.16 14.82
CA CYS A 191 13.85 -24.36 14.95
C CYS A 191 15.34 -24.01 15.16
N THR A 192 15.84 -22.98 14.47
CA THR A 192 17.22 -22.50 14.58
C THR A 192 17.48 -21.82 15.93
N ARG A 193 16.53 -21.01 16.44
CA ARG A 193 16.58 -20.48 17.82
C ARG A 193 16.54 -21.59 18.87
N ALA A 194 15.72 -22.63 18.68
CA ALA A 194 15.68 -23.79 19.57
C ALA A 194 16.98 -24.61 19.56
N ARG A 195 17.64 -24.73 18.39
CA ARG A 195 18.92 -25.44 18.21
C ARG A 195 20.13 -24.65 18.71
N LEU A 196 20.11 -23.32 18.65
CA LEU A 196 21.20 -22.44 19.09
C LEU A 196 21.19 -22.14 20.59
N GLY A 197 20.20 -22.62 21.34
CA GLY A 197 20.17 -22.48 22.81
C GLY A 197 20.15 -21.03 23.31
N LEU A 198 19.84 -20.07 22.44
CA LEU A 198 19.67 -18.67 22.80
C LEU A 198 18.33 -18.50 23.53
N THR A 199 18.34 -18.90 24.80
CA THR A 199 17.46 -18.33 25.82
C THR A 199 17.75 -16.84 25.87
N THR A 200 17.08 -16.06 25.02
CA THR A 200 16.81 -14.68 25.41
C THR A 200 15.79 -14.80 26.53
N ASP A 201 16.26 -14.66 27.77
CA ASP A 201 15.43 -14.21 28.88
C ASP A 201 14.64 -12.99 28.37
N ARG A 202 13.39 -13.21 27.94
CA ARG A 202 12.39 -12.16 28.09
C ARG A 202 12.16 -12.13 29.60
N PRO A 203 12.49 -11.04 30.32
CA PRO A 203 11.98 -10.91 31.66
C PRO A 203 10.46 -10.95 31.53
N THR A 204 9.88 -12.02 32.08
CA THR A 204 8.49 -12.07 32.48
C THR A 204 8.26 -10.83 33.35
N LYS A 205 7.67 -9.78 32.80
CA LYS A 205 6.95 -8.81 33.63
C LYS A 205 5.70 -9.51 34.16
N ASN A 206 5.90 -10.33 35.18
CA ASN A 206 4.89 -10.65 36.19
C ASN A 206 5.50 -10.32 37.56
N SER A 207 5.20 -9.11 38.00
CA SER A 207 5.17 -8.60 39.37
C SER A 207 4.25 -7.39 39.24
N GLU A 208 2.96 -7.53 39.55
CA GLU A 208 2.42 -7.26 40.90
C GLU A 208 2.84 -5.88 41.42
N ASN A 209 1.81 -5.09 41.75
CA ASN A 209 1.80 -3.82 42.50
C ASN A 209 2.17 -2.54 41.74
N CYS A 210 1.14 -1.87 41.21
CA CYS A 210 1.01 -0.43 41.41
C CYS A 210 -0.31 -0.19 42.16
N VAL A 211 -0.18 0.35 43.36
CA VAL A 211 -1.23 1.02 44.14
C VAL A 211 -1.74 2.23 43.36
#